data_AF-A0A1I3UNS8-F1
#
_entry.id   AF-A0A1I3UNS8-F1
#
_cell.length_a   1.000
_cell.length_b   1.000
_cell.length_c   1.000
_cell.angle_alpha   90.00
_cell.angle_beta   90.00
_cell.angle_gamma   90.00
#
_symmetry.space_group_name_H-M   'P 1'
#
loop_
_entity.id
_entity.type
_entity.pdbx_description
1 polymer ?
#
loop_
_entity_poly.entity_id
_entity_poly.type
_entity_poly.pdbx_seq_one_letter_code
_entity_poly.pdbx_strand_id
1 'polypeptide(L)'
;MRKRIVSACLTAALSLAPPAFAEGERAGDFDYYVLSLSWSPTWCALEGEDRGSPQCDGDYGWVLHGLWPQYENGWPSYCNTSERDPSRRQTAAMQDIMGTDGAAWYQWKKHGRCSGLPAQAYLDTARAAYEKFTRPEVFRKLTKDVKLPAALIEEAFMKENDGLDANEITVTCKSYRIQEVRICLTPDLEPRKCGADTIRDCTLDDALLEAIE
;
A
#
# COMPACT_ATOMS: atom_id res chain seq x y z
N MET A 1 -29.89 -65.76 -27.54
CA MET A 1 -28.42 -65.59 -27.64
C MET A 1 -28.19 -64.29 -28.39
N ARG A 2 -27.51 -63.23 -27.93
CA ARG A 2 -26.34 -63.07 -27.05
C ARG A 2 -26.51 -61.84 -26.14
N LYS A 3 -26.09 -61.99 -24.88
CA LYS A 3 -25.80 -60.90 -23.94
C LYS A 3 -24.49 -60.21 -24.34
N ARG A 4 -24.39 -58.89 -24.19
CA ARG A 4 -23.18 -58.21 -23.67
C ARG A 4 -23.61 -57.00 -22.84
N ILE A 5 -23.33 -57.09 -21.55
CA ILE A 5 -23.32 -56.02 -20.56
C ILE A 5 -21.96 -55.33 -20.69
N VAL A 6 -21.93 -54.00 -20.75
CA VAL A 6 -20.77 -53.22 -20.32
C VAL A 6 -21.30 -52.04 -19.50
N SER A 7 -21.10 -52.15 -18.19
CA SER A 7 -21.17 -51.02 -17.26
C SER A 7 -19.82 -50.32 -17.26
N ALA A 8 -19.81 -48.98 -17.27
CA ALA A 8 -18.69 -48.20 -16.79
C ALA A 8 -19.22 -46.87 -16.19
N CYS A 9 -19.28 -46.82 -14.86
CA CYS A 9 -19.26 -45.59 -14.06
C CYS A 9 -17.90 -44.89 -14.19
N LEU A 10 -17.88 -43.57 -13.97
CA LEU A 10 -16.81 -42.66 -13.47
C LEU A 10 -16.87 -41.33 -14.26
N THR A 11 -16.79 -40.11 -13.72
CA THR A 11 -16.69 -39.52 -12.38
C THR A 11 -16.83 -38.02 -12.57
N ALA A 12 -17.44 -37.30 -11.63
CA ALA A 12 -17.44 -35.83 -11.58
C ALA A 12 -16.03 -35.29 -11.27
N ALA A 13 -15.67 -34.12 -11.79
CA ALA A 13 -14.64 -33.26 -11.21
C ALA A 13 -14.99 -31.79 -11.46
N LEU A 14 -15.45 -31.11 -10.40
CA LEU A 14 -15.56 -29.66 -10.27
C LEU A 14 -14.22 -29.03 -10.67
N SER A 15 -14.24 -28.12 -11.63
CA SER A 15 -13.14 -27.17 -11.86
C SER A 15 -13.21 -26.07 -10.81
N LEU A 16 -12.97 -26.41 -9.54
CA LEU A 16 -12.51 -25.44 -8.56
C LEU A 16 -11.04 -25.18 -8.90
N ALA A 17 -10.78 -24.11 -9.64
CA ALA A 17 -9.44 -23.55 -9.73
C ALA A 17 -9.29 -22.50 -8.63
N PRO A 18 -8.62 -22.81 -7.50
CA PRO A 18 -7.92 -21.80 -6.74
C PRO A 18 -6.45 -21.86 -7.17
N PRO A 19 -5.96 -20.94 -8.00
CA PRO A 19 -4.64 -20.40 -7.68
C PRO A 19 -4.45 -18.94 -8.19
N ALA A 20 -3.51 -18.14 -7.71
CA ALA A 20 -2.19 -18.46 -7.18
C ALA A 20 -1.78 -17.49 -6.07
N PHE A 21 -1.15 -18.01 -5.03
CA PHE A 21 -0.25 -17.21 -4.20
C PHE A 21 1.14 -17.36 -4.81
N ALA A 22 1.71 -16.28 -5.32
CA ALA A 22 3.13 -16.23 -5.64
C ALA A 22 3.80 -15.24 -4.67
N GLU A 23 4.97 -15.64 -4.18
CA GLU A 23 5.78 -14.93 -3.19
C GLU A 23 7.26 -15.03 -3.64
N GLY A 24 7.49 -14.70 -4.90
CA GLY A 24 8.73 -14.98 -5.62
C GLY A 24 8.62 -14.73 -7.12
N GLU A 25 7.65 -13.93 -7.53
CA GLU A 25 7.42 -13.51 -8.91
C GLU A 25 8.67 -12.87 -9.52
N ARG A 26 8.65 -12.73 -10.84
CA ARG A 26 9.74 -12.08 -11.55
C ARG A 26 9.70 -10.58 -11.27
N ALA A 27 10.84 -10.02 -10.87
CA ALA A 27 10.98 -8.58 -10.75
C ALA A 27 10.81 -7.85 -12.10
N GLY A 28 10.18 -6.66 -12.06
CA GLY A 28 9.96 -5.80 -13.21
C GLY A 28 8.69 -6.11 -14.03
N ASP A 29 7.85 -7.03 -13.55
CA ASP A 29 6.58 -7.38 -14.18
C ASP A 29 5.43 -6.86 -13.29
N PHE A 30 4.88 -5.70 -13.63
CA PHE A 30 3.76 -5.05 -12.93
C PHE A 30 3.12 -3.98 -13.83
N ASP A 31 1.89 -3.59 -13.52
CA ASP A 31 1.07 -2.68 -14.34
C ASP A 31 1.12 -1.22 -13.84
N TYR A 32 1.19 -1.01 -12.52
CA TYR A 32 1.23 0.31 -11.89
C TYR A 32 1.78 0.29 -10.47
N TYR A 33 2.00 1.46 -9.89
CA TYR A 33 2.36 1.63 -8.49
C TYR A 33 1.17 2.06 -7.65
N VAL A 34 1.13 1.63 -6.39
CA VAL A 34 0.36 2.27 -5.32
C VAL A 34 1.33 2.95 -4.38
N LEU A 35 1.24 4.28 -4.28
CA LEU A 35 1.83 5.05 -3.20
C LEU A 35 0.93 4.90 -1.98
N SER A 36 1.39 4.21 -0.94
CA SER A 36 0.66 4.06 0.32
C SER A 36 1.22 5.00 1.39
N LEU A 37 0.34 5.85 1.92
CA LEU A 37 0.60 6.80 2.99
C LEU A 37 -0.16 6.37 4.24
N SER A 38 0.55 5.97 5.29
CA SER A 38 -0.06 5.57 6.57
C SER A 38 -0.28 6.79 7.47
N TRP A 39 -1.42 6.86 8.15
CA TRP A 39 -1.61 7.80 9.26
C TRP A 39 -0.88 7.26 10.50
N SER A 40 0.26 7.87 10.84
CA SER A 40 1.14 7.37 11.89
C SER A 40 0.44 7.20 13.26
N PRO A 41 -0.39 8.14 13.73
CA PRO A 41 -1.12 7.97 15.00
C PRO A 41 -1.98 6.69 15.03
N THR A 42 -2.70 6.38 13.95
CA THR A 42 -3.48 5.15 13.87
C THR A 42 -2.61 3.90 13.86
N TRP A 43 -1.47 3.93 13.16
CA TRP A 43 -0.55 2.80 13.19
C TRP A 43 0.06 2.59 14.59
N CYS A 44 0.41 3.67 15.28
CA CYS A 44 0.92 3.61 16.65
C CYS A 44 -0.11 3.02 17.62
N ALA A 45 -1.33 3.51 17.61
CA ALA A 45 -2.42 3.04 18.47
C ALA A 45 -2.82 1.57 18.21
N LEU A 46 -2.63 1.06 16.98
CA LEU A 46 -3.02 -0.31 16.61
C LEU A 46 -1.89 -1.33 16.66
N GLU A 47 -0.62 -0.90 16.57
CA GLU A 47 0.50 -1.81 16.34
C GLU A 47 1.86 -1.27 16.83
N GLY A 48 2.13 0.02 16.61
CA GLY A 48 3.45 0.61 16.86
C GLY A 48 3.84 0.70 18.33
N GLU A 49 2.91 1.08 19.22
CA GLU A 49 3.15 1.19 20.67
C GLU A 49 3.45 -0.18 21.31
N ASP A 50 2.62 -1.19 20.99
CA ASP A 50 2.82 -2.57 21.44
C ASP A 50 4.18 -3.15 21.00
N ARG A 51 4.72 -2.62 19.89
CA ARG A 51 6.04 -3.00 19.36
C ARG A 51 7.20 -2.15 19.88
N GLY A 52 6.93 -1.09 20.64
CA GLY A 52 7.94 -0.12 21.07
C GLY A 52 8.64 0.54 19.88
N SER A 53 7.89 0.89 18.83
CA SER A 53 8.45 1.50 17.63
C SER A 53 8.92 2.94 17.90
N PRO A 54 10.16 3.31 17.56
CA PRO A 54 10.64 4.69 17.67
C PRO A 54 9.84 5.72 16.85
N GLN A 55 9.09 5.27 15.83
CA GLN A 55 8.18 6.15 15.09
C GLN A 55 7.11 6.76 15.99
N CYS A 56 6.69 6.05 17.04
CA CYS A 56 5.62 6.51 17.94
C CYS A 56 6.12 7.53 18.98
N ASP A 57 7.42 7.79 19.04
CA ASP A 57 8.01 8.85 19.87
C ASP A 57 8.13 10.19 19.09
N GLY A 58 7.73 10.23 17.80
CA GLY A 58 7.84 11.40 16.93
C GLY A 58 6.49 11.98 16.48
N ASP A 59 6.49 13.21 15.98
CA ASP A 59 5.31 13.98 15.55
C ASP A 59 4.88 13.69 14.09
N TYR A 60 4.90 12.40 13.73
CA TYR A 60 4.57 11.96 12.39
C TYR A 60 3.06 12.02 12.13
N GLY A 61 2.69 12.55 10.97
CA GLY A 61 1.33 12.48 10.43
C GLY A 61 1.25 11.39 9.37
N TRP A 62 1.00 11.79 8.13
CA TRP A 62 1.12 10.89 6.97
C TRP A 62 2.59 10.54 6.72
N VAL A 63 2.92 9.26 6.79
CA VAL A 63 4.24 8.70 6.47
C VAL A 63 4.16 7.79 5.26
N LEU A 64 5.23 7.69 4.48
CA LEU A 64 5.38 6.70 3.42
C LEU A 64 5.36 5.30 4.04
N HIS A 65 4.27 4.58 3.85
CA HIS A 65 4.24 3.16 4.14
C HIS A 65 4.99 2.39 3.05
N GLY A 66 4.80 2.73 1.77
CA GLY A 66 5.62 2.19 0.69
C GLY A 66 5.11 2.56 -0.71
N LEU A 67 5.90 2.19 -1.73
CA LEU A 67 5.53 2.30 -3.14
C LEU A 67 5.42 0.88 -3.72
N TRP A 68 4.21 0.43 -4.01
CA TRP A 68 3.95 -0.99 -4.26
C TRP A 68 3.67 -1.24 -5.74
N PRO A 69 4.51 -2.02 -6.45
CA PRO A 69 4.13 -2.59 -7.73
C PRO A 69 2.82 -3.38 -7.60
N GLN A 70 1.88 -3.16 -8.50
CA GLN A 70 0.57 -3.79 -8.56
C GLN A 70 0.32 -4.35 -9.96
N TYR A 71 -0.47 -5.42 -10.03
CA TYR A 71 -1.16 -5.80 -11.25
C TYR A 71 -2.54 -5.13 -11.29
N GLU A 72 -3.20 -5.12 -12.45
CA GLU A 72 -4.61 -4.71 -12.56
C GLU A 72 -5.52 -5.50 -11.62
N ASN A 73 -5.12 -6.72 -11.26
CA ASN A 73 -5.75 -7.54 -10.22
C ASN A 73 -4.68 -8.26 -9.38
N GLY A 74 -4.57 -7.91 -8.10
CA GLY A 74 -3.56 -8.43 -7.20
C GLY A 74 -2.22 -7.69 -7.32
N TRP A 75 -1.18 -8.27 -6.73
CA TRP A 75 0.14 -7.66 -6.70
C TRP A 75 1.24 -8.71 -6.57
N PRO A 76 2.43 -8.47 -7.14
CA PRO A 76 3.60 -9.30 -6.90
C PRO A 76 4.18 -9.04 -5.51
N SER A 77 4.79 -10.07 -4.88
CA SER A 77 5.43 -9.88 -3.57
C SER A 77 6.68 -10.74 -3.40
N TYR A 78 7.65 -10.23 -2.63
CA TYR A 78 8.91 -10.93 -2.34
C TYR A 78 9.64 -11.43 -3.61
N CYS A 79 9.56 -10.66 -4.70
CA CYS A 79 10.06 -11.06 -6.01
C CYS A 79 11.53 -11.46 -6.02
N ASN A 80 11.85 -12.43 -6.88
CA ASN A 80 13.21 -12.83 -7.17
C ASN A 80 13.90 -11.76 -8.03
N THR A 81 15.04 -11.26 -7.55
CA THR A 81 15.85 -10.24 -8.23
C THR A 81 17.34 -10.53 -8.10
N SER A 82 18.13 -10.12 -9.09
CA SER A 82 19.59 -10.10 -9.02
C SER A 82 20.13 -8.83 -8.35
N GLU A 83 19.28 -7.84 -8.12
CA GLU A 83 19.65 -6.60 -7.47
C GLU A 83 20.05 -6.83 -6.01
N ARG A 84 21.06 -6.07 -5.56
CA ARG A 84 21.50 -6.15 -4.17
C ARG A 84 20.48 -5.45 -3.28
N ASP A 85 20.29 -6.01 -2.09
CA ASP A 85 19.53 -5.36 -1.04
C ASP A 85 20.16 -4.00 -0.63
N PRO A 86 19.34 -3.03 -0.18
CA PRO A 86 19.86 -1.73 0.26
C PRO A 86 20.76 -1.91 1.49
N SER A 87 21.85 -1.16 1.52
CA SER A 87 22.67 -1.03 2.71
C SER A 87 21.91 -0.30 3.82
N ARG A 88 22.35 -0.49 5.07
CA ARG A 88 21.77 0.20 6.24
C ARG A 88 21.73 1.73 6.10
N ARG A 89 22.71 2.32 5.39
CA ARG A 89 22.74 3.76 5.15
C ARG A 89 21.58 4.21 4.26
N GLN A 90 21.23 3.40 3.26
CA GLN A 90 20.17 3.72 2.31
C GLN A 90 18.80 3.62 2.97
N THR A 91 18.57 2.60 3.80
CA THR A 91 17.32 2.50 4.57
C THR A 91 17.23 3.56 5.66
N ALA A 92 18.34 3.90 6.33
CA ALA A 92 18.38 4.99 7.31
C ALA A 92 18.02 6.34 6.69
N ALA A 93 18.41 6.59 5.44
CA ALA A 93 18.07 7.81 4.72
C ALA A 93 16.57 7.93 4.36
N MET A 94 15.72 6.97 4.74
CA MET A 94 14.27 7.01 4.54
C MET A 94 13.50 7.15 5.86
N GLN A 95 14.19 7.19 7.01
CA GLN A 95 13.57 7.26 8.34
C GLN A 95 12.67 8.49 8.51
N ASP A 96 13.07 9.63 7.95
CA ASP A 96 12.34 10.90 7.98
C ASP A 96 10.96 10.84 7.32
N ILE A 97 10.74 9.93 6.37
CA ILE A 97 9.45 9.79 5.68
C ILE A 97 8.76 8.46 5.94
N MET A 98 9.46 7.42 6.42
CA MET A 98 8.90 6.08 6.70
C MET A 98 8.83 5.75 8.19
N GLY A 99 9.25 6.66 9.06
CA GLY A 99 9.29 6.49 10.52
C GLY A 99 10.45 5.65 11.04
N THR A 100 10.83 4.57 10.34
CA THR A 100 11.98 3.72 10.71
C THR A 100 12.73 3.18 9.49
N ASP A 101 14.02 2.85 9.67
CA ASP A 101 14.84 2.19 8.65
C ASP A 101 14.42 0.72 8.47
N GLY A 102 13.91 0.10 9.52
CA GLY A 102 13.27 -1.21 9.49
C GLY A 102 12.04 -1.24 8.56
N ALA A 103 11.22 -0.19 8.55
CA ALA A 103 10.11 -0.05 7.61
C ALA A 103 10.61 0.01 6.16
N ALA A 104 11.60 0.86 5.87
CA ALA A 104 12.20 0.96 4.55
C ALA A 104 12.79 -0.39 4.07
N TRP A 105 13.48 -1.11 4.96
CA TRP A 105 14.00 -2.45 4.69
C TRP A 105 12.91 -3.47 4.37
N TYR A 106 11.85 -3.51 5.19
CA TYR A 106 10.74 -4.43 4.99
C TYR A 106 10.03 -4.18 3.66
N GLN A 107 9.78 -2.91 3.35
CA GLN A 107 9.08 -2.49 2.14
C GLN A 107 9.90 -2.77 0.88
N TRP A 108 11.22 -2.58 0.94
CA TRP A 108 12.10 -3.07 -0.13
C TRP A 108 11.95 -4.58 -0.35
N LYS A 109 12.09 -5.39 0.70
CA LYS A 109 12.06 -6.85 0.55
C LYS A 109 10.75 -7.37 -0.03
N LYS A 110 9.62 -6.82 0.41
CA LYS A 110 8.30 -7.30 0.00
C LYS A 110 7.85 -6.71 -1.32
N HIS A 111 8.06 -5.41 -1.55
CA HIS A 111 7.50 -4.71 -2.70
C HIS A 111 8.58 -4.11 -3.60
N GLY A 112 9.62 -3.52 -3.03
CA GLY A 112 10.67 -2.85 -3.82
C GLY A 112 11.42 -3.77 -4.77
N ARG A 113 11.72 -5.01 -4.36
CA ARG A 113 12.32 -6.02 -5.25
C ARG A 113 11.50 -6.27 -6.50
N CYS A 114 10.18 -6.15 -6.42
CA CYS A 114 9.26 -6.40 -7.53
C CYS A 114 9.30 -5.32 -8.61
N SER A 115 9.82 -4.12 -8.32
CA SER A 115 9.98 -3.06 -9.31
C SER A 115 11.02 -3.39 -10.40
N GLY A 116 11.94 -4.32 -10.12
CA GLY A 116 13.10 -4.59 -10.98
C GLY A 116 14.18 -3.50 -10.94
N LEU A 117 13.99 -2.44 -10.15
CA LEU A 117 14.98 -1.38 -9.98
C LEU A 117 16.08 -1.78 -9.00
N PRO A 118 17.31 -1.26 -9.17
CA PRO A 118 18.33 -1.29 -8.12
C PRO A 118 17.80 -0.64 -6.84
N ALA A 119 18.21 -1.15 -5.67
CA ALA A 119 17.64 -0.73 -4.40
C ALA A 119 17.68 0.79 -4.14
N GLN A 120 18.77 1.48 -4.50
CA GLN A 120 18.82 2.94 -4.38
C GLN A 120 17.78 3.61 -5.25
N ALA A 121 17.68 3.21 -6.52
CA ALA A 121 16.76 3.81 -7.47
C ALA A 121 15.29 3.61 -7.05
N TYR A 122 14.95 2.44 -6.50
CA TYR A 122 13.62 2.22 -5.93
C TYR A 122 13.34 3.14 -4.73
N LEU A 123 14.27 3.27 -3.78
CA LEU A 123 14.09 4.15 -2.62
C LEU A 123 13.96 5.62 -3.04
N ASP A 124 14.75 6.06 -4.02
CA ASP A 124 14.66 7.40 -4.60
C ASP A 124 13.31 7.61 -5.31
N THR A 125 12.82 6.60 -6.04
CA THR A 125 11.50 6.64 -6.70
C THR A 125 10.37 6.71 -5.68
N ALA A 126 10.44 5.93 -4.60
CA ALA A 126 9.46 5.95 -3.52
C ALA A 126 9.43 7.30 -2.80
N ARG A 127 10.60 7.91 -2.55
CA ARG A 127 10.70 9.26 -2.02
C ARG A 127 10.14 10.30 -2.99
N ALA A 128 10.47 10.23 -4.27
CA ALA A 128 9.94 11.14 -5.28
C ALA A 128 8.41 11.06 -5.37
N ALA A 129 7.84 9.86 -5.30
CA ALA A 129 6.39 9.66 -5.25
C ALA A 129 5.79 10.29 -3.97
N TYR A 130 6.41 10.07 -2.81
CA TYR A 130 5.98 10.70 -1.55
C TYR A 130 6.04 12.23 -1.62
N GLU A 131 7.08 12.80 -2.21
CA GLU A 131 7.28 14.24 -2.32
C GLU A 131 6.40 14.90 -3.39
N LYS A 132 5.96 14.15 -4.42
CA LYS A 132 5.08 14.64 -5.48
C LYS A 132 3.71 15.09 -4.96
N PHE A 133 3.18 14.43 -3.94
CA PHE A 133 1.84 14.72 -3.41
C PHE A 133 1.88 15.54 -2.12
N THR A 134 1.13 16.64 -2.12
CA THR A 134 0.90 17.49 -0.96
C THR A 134 -0.05 16.79 0.02
N ARG A 135 0.41 16.57 1.24
CA ARG A 135 -0.43 16.07 2.34
C ARG A 135 -1.20 17.25 2.94
N PRO A 136 -2.54 17.18 3.10
CA PRO A 136 -3.32 18.31 3.61
C PRO A 136 -2.89 18.75 5.01
N GLU A 137 -2.45 20.00 5.15
CA GLU A 137 -1.90 20.54 6.40
C GLU A 137 -2.94 20.58 7.53
N VAL A 138 -4.23 20.67 7.17
CA VAL A 138 -5.35 20.70 8.12
C VAL A 138 -5.34 19.52 9.10
N PHE A 139 -4.92 18.33 8.63
CA PHE A 139 -4.86 17.14 9.49
C PHE A 139 -3.69 17.18 10.47
N ARG A 140 -2.57 17.81 10.09
CA ARG A 140 -1.43 18.02 11.02
C ARG A 140 -1.75 19.05 12.12
N LYS A 141 -2.76 19.89 11.92
CA LYS A 141 -3.17 20.95 12.87
C LYS A 141 -4.22 20.49 13.87
N LEU A 142 -4.63 19.22 13.84
CA LEU A 142 -5.58 18.67 14.80
C LEU A 142 -4.95 18.68 16.20
N THR A 143 -5.60 19.33 17.15
CA THR A 143 -5.19 19.38 18.56
C THR A 143 -5.88 18.34 19.43
N LYS A 144 -6.79 17.56 18.83
CA LYS A 144 -7.54 16.47 19.45
C LYS A 144 -8.05 15.53 18.38
N ASP A 145 -8.29 14.30 18.77
CA ASP A 145 -8.95 13.30 17.95
C ASP A 145 -10.30 13.80 17.44
N VAL A 146 -10.62 13.44 16.20
CA VAL A 146 -11.88 13.78 15.55
C VAL A 146 -12.49 12.55 14.88
N LYS A 147 -13.81 12.56 14.75
CA LYS A 147 -14.53 11.63 13.88
C LYS A 147 -15.01 12.37 12.65
N LEU A 148 -14.82 11.78 11.49
CA LEU A 148 -15.17 12.39 10.21
C LEU A 148 -15.53 11.32 9.17
N PRO A 149 -16.34 11.65 8.15
CA PRO A 149 -16.50 10.79 7.00
C PRO A 149 -15.17 10.55 6.29
N ALA A 150 -14.85 9.30 5.99
CA ALA A 150 -13.59 8.94 5.33
C ALA A 150 -13.40 9.66 3.98
N ALA A 151 -14.51 9.94 3.27
CA ALA A 151 -14.51 10.73 2.04
C ALA A 151 -13.89 12.13 2.21
N LEU A 152 -13.97 12.76 3.39
CA LEU A 152 -13.36 14.06 3.63
C LEU A 152 -11.82 14.01 3.57
N ILE A 153 -11.21 12.85 3.83
CA ILE A 153 -9.77 12.67 3.66
C ILE A 153 -9.41 12.76 2.18
N GLU A 154 -10.13 12.03 1.34
CA GLU A 154 -9.94 12.01 -0.12
C GLU A 154 -10.16 13.40 -0.74
N GLU A 155 -11.28 14.05 -0.39
CA GLU A 155 -11.61 15.41 -0.83
C GLU A 155 -10.51 16.42 -0.46
N ALA A 156 -9.95 16.30 0.75
CA ALA A 156 -8.86 17.16 1.18
C ALA A 156 -7.58 16.92 0.37
N PHE A 157 -7.24 15.67 0.05
CA PHE A 157 -6.09 15.36 -0.80
C PHE A 157 -6.28 15.88 -2.23
N MET A 158 -7.45 15.65 -2.84
CA MET A 158 -7.75 16.16 -4.18
C MET A 158 -7.69 17.69 -4.24
N LYS A 159 -8.16 18.37 -3.20
CA LYS A 159 -8.11 19.84 -3.11
C LYS A 159 -6.69 20.40 -3.09
N GLU A 160 -5.74 19.69 -2.49
CA GLU A 160 -4.35 20.13 -2.35
C GLU A 160 -3.44 19.64 -3.51
N ASN A 161 -3.97 18.82 -4.42
CA ASN A 161 -3.22 18.20 -5.50
C ASN A 161 -3.98 18.32 -6.83
N ASP A 162 -3.72 19.40 -7.57
CA ASP A 162 -4.31 19.63 -8.89
C ASP A 162 -4.03 18.45 -9.84
N GLY A 163 -5.10 17.90 -10.43
CA GLY A 163 -5.02 16.77 -11.37
C GLY A 163 -5.07 15.39 -10.72
N LEU A 164 -5.28 15.29 -9.40
CA LEU A 164 -5.65 14.04 -8.74
C LEU A 164 -7.17 13.88 -8.70
N ASP A 165 -7.69 12.82 -9.30
CA ASP A 165 -9.13 12.55 -9.37
C ASP A 165 -9.58 11.42 -8.43
N ALA A 166 -10.88 11.38 -8.13
CA ALA A 166 -11.49 10.43 -7.18
C ALA A 166 -11.38 8.94 -7.54
N ASN A 167 -10.93 8.60 -8.76
CA ASN A 167 -10.68 7.20 -9.15
C ASN A 167 -9.20 6.81 -9.03
N GLU A 168 -8.35 7.73 -8.60
CA GLU A 168 -6.89 7.60 -8.55
C GLU A 168 -6.34 7.61 -7.12
N ILE A 169 -7.20 7.95 -6.17
CA ILE A 169 -6.94 7.94 -4.73
C ILE A 169 -7.98 7.05 -4.05
N THR A 170 -7.60 6.42 -2.95
CA THR A 170 -8.51 5.70 -2.08
C THR A 170 -8.10 5.84 -0.62
N VAL A 171 -9.07 5.83 0.28
CA VAL A 171 -8.88 5.87 1.72
C VAL A 171 -9.24 4.51 2.32
N THR A 172 -8.34 3.95 3.12
CA THR A 172 -8.61 2.71 3.85
C THR A 172 -8.82 2.97 5.32
N CYS A 173 -9.64 2.13 5.97
CA CYS A 173 -9.85 2.18 7.41
C CYS A 173 -9.55 0.83 8.04
N LYS A 174 -9.16 0.87 9.31
CA LYS A 174 -8.95 -0.32 10.15
C LYS A 174 -9.43 -0.03 11.56
N SER A 175 -10.19 -0.96 12.13
CA SER A 175 -10.71 -0.81 13.50
C SER A 175 -11.42 0.54 13.74
N TYR A 176 -12.25 0.97 12.79
CA TYR A 176 -12.98 2.25 12.79
C TYR A 176 -12.11 3.53 12.75
N ARG A 177 -10.83 3.42 12.37
CA ARG A 177 -9.88 4.53 12.22
C ARG A 177 -9.46 4.70 10.77
N ILE A 178 -9.18 5.93 10.35
CA ILE A 178 -8.51 6.22 9.07
C ILE A 178 -7.11 5.60 9.11
N GLN A 179 -6.80 4.69 8.19
CA GLN A 179 -5.55 3.95 8.22
C GLN A 179 -4.55 4.47 7.19
N GLU A 180 -4.94 4.49 5.92
CA GLU A 180 -4.05 4.87 4.82
C GLU A 180 -4.78 5.69 3.78
N VAL A 181 -4.03 6.57 3.12
CA VAL A 181 -4.35 7.09 1.79
C VAL A 181 -3.49 6.37 0.79
N ARG A 182 -4.08 5.88 -0.29
CA ARG A 182 -3.38 5.20 -1.38
C ARG A 182 -3.63 5.94 -2.67
N ILE A 183 -2.56 6.24 -3.41
CA ILE A 183 -2.64 6.92 -4.70
C ILE A 183 -2.05 6.00 -5.77
N CYS A 184 -2.81 5.76 -6.84
CA CYS A 184 -2.41 4.88 -7.93
C CYS A 184 -1.69 5.67 -9.01
N LEU A 185 -0.49 5.19 -9.37
CA LEU A 185 0.45 5.90 -10.23
C LEU A 185 0.93 5.01 -11.36
N THR A 186 1.16 5.56 -12.54
CA THR A 186 1.92 4.89 -13.59
C THR A 186 3.35 4.61 -13.13
N PRO A 187 4.12 3.75 -13.83
CA PRO A 187 5.55 3.57 -13.54
C PRO A 187 6.37 4.87 -13.58
N ASP A 188 5.91 5.87 -14.34
CA ASP A 188 6.50 7.22 -14.43
C ASP A 188 5.95 8.19 -13.35
N LEU A 189 5.23 7.67 -12.36
CA LEU A 189 4.65 8.38 -11.22
C LEU A 189 3.51 9.34 -11.55
N GLU A 190 2.86 9.22 -12.71
CA GLU A 190 1.67 10.02 -13.03
C GLU A 190 0.40 9.40 -12.45
N PRO A 191 -0.55 10.21 -11.92
CA PRO A 191 -1.84 9.69 -11.49
C PRO A 191 -2.51 8.84 -12.56
N ARG A 192 -3.11 7.74 -12.11
CA ARG A 192 -3.98 6.91 -12.95
C ARG A 192 -5.09 6.32 -12.12
N LYS A 193 -6.13 5.87 -12.82
CA LYS A 193 -7.19 5.07 -12.21
C LYS A 193 -6.63 3.83 -11.50
N CYS A 194 -7.05 3.65 -10.24
CA CYS A 194 -6.76 2.46 -9.44
C CYS A 194 -7.39 1.19 -10.02
N GLY A 195 -6.71 0.06 -9.82
CA GLY A 195 -7.24 -1.27 -10.15
C GLY A 195 -8.51 -1.61 -9.36
N ALA A 196 -9.30 -2.57 -9.85
CA ALA A 196 -10.62 -2.88 -9.31
C ALA A 196 -10.60 -3.44 -7.87
N ASP A 197 -9.49 -4.02 -7.45
CA ASP A 197 -9.25 -4.49 -6.08
C ASP A 197 -8.79 -3.36 -5.15
N THR A 198 -8.13 -2.35 -5.70
CA THR A 198 -7.49 -1.25 -4.97
C THR A 198 -8.43 -0.07 -4.77
N ILE A 199 -9.30 0.26 -5.73
CA ILE A 199 -10.21 1.42 -5.74
C ILE A 199 -11.34 1.37 -4.68
N ARG A 200 -11.19 0.56 -3.63
CA ARG A 200 -12.25 0.30 -2.65
C ARG A 200 -12.06 1.17 -1.41
N ASP A 201 -12.87 2.21 -1.32
CA ASP A 201 -12.84 3.11 -0.18
C ASP A 201 -13.47 2.55 1.08
N CYS A 202 -12.92 3.04 2.19
CA CYS A 202 -13.61 3.08 3.46
C CYS A 202 -14.87 3.92 3.35
N THR A 203 -16.02 3.32 3.68
CA THR A 203 -17.33 3.98 3.62
C THR A 203 -17.83 4.43 4.98
N LEU A 204 -16.95 4.62 5.97
CA LEU A 204 -17.34 5.05 7.31
C LEU A 204 -17.63 6.55 7.31
N ASP A 205 -18.80 6.92 7.83
CA ASP A 205 -19.20 8.34 8.02
C ASP A 205 -18.65 8.94 9.32
N ASP A 206 -18.11 8.11 10.21
CA ASP A 206 -17.63 8.50 11.55
C ASP A 206 -16.26 7.88 11.90
N ALA A 207 -15.39 7.72 10.89
CA ALA A 207 -14.04 7.21 11.07
C ALA A 207 -13.23 8.11 12.02
N LEU A 208 -12.56 7.48 12.98
CA LEU A 208 -11.65 8.16 13.88
C LEU A 208 -10.38 8.56 13.13
N LEU A 209 -9.97 9.83 13.29
CA LEU A 209 -8.68 10.35 12.90
C LEU A 209 -8.04 10.94 14.15
N GLU A 210 -7.03 10.24 14.66
CA GLU A 210 -6.28 10.62 15.84
C GLU A 210 -5.43 11.87 15.56
N ALA A 211 -5.31 12.75 16.53
CA ALA A 211 -4.37 13.86 16.45
C ALA A 211 -2.92 13.35 16.47
N ILE A 212 -2.01 14.19 15.98
CA ILE A 212 -0.57 13.97 16.18
C ILE A 212 -0.26 14.44 17.61
N GLU A 213 0.45 13.62 18.38
CA GLU A 213 0.88 13.94 19.75
C GLU A 213 2.04 14.94 19.79
#